data_AF-M3JXM0-F1
#
_entry.id   AF-M3JXM0-F1
#
_cell.length_a   1.000
_cell.length_b   1.000
_cell.length_c   1.000
_cell.angle_alpha   90.00
_cell.angle_beta   90.00
_cell.angle_gamma   90.00
#
_symmetry.space_group_name_H-M   'P 1'
#
loop_
_entity.id
_entity.type
_entity.pdbx_description
1 polymer ?
#
loop_
_entity_poly.entity_id
_entity_poly.type
_entity_poly.pdbx_seq_one_letter_code
_entity_poly.pdbx_strand_id
1 'polypeptide(L)'
;MLLLRKFFIPLFFLITSVFAYEVTENTIDRGAISLNVGDITIKSGAYWSIINNAISAFVGKLDVQENGGLYISSTSPILALHVTLTSLLDTINNDGTIVFDSRASLTAAGYNLVGYSFNNTGSMFLAASGILSSTMSLTAISWTNSGLIVFSQNQRNSGNVELGASYSTITNNGQICLIHEVFVQKTKINGDGCITADQNSTIYISNALLPIETTQNFYLADSHSSIVAQAISTSQTFNVYGFGNGNKIGVTLPLVGNFIPSYPAYDYNTTSGILVLRNLLVTQQFNIGPGYDPELFEIVTDSGAGIPSTIWGSLQYNGPVPARALPAACQIECRQIPDSP
;
A
#
# COMPACT_ATOMS: atom_id res chain seq x y z
N MET A 1 45.02 -58.54 24.49
CA MET A 1 45.12 -58.03 23.11
C MET A 1 43.72 -57.75 22.62
N LEU A 2 43.28 -56.49 22.72
CA LEU A 2 43.40 -55.45 21.69
C LEU A 2 42.49 -55.80 20.49
N LEU A 3 41.29 -55.21 20.34
CA LEU A 3 40.95 -53.80 20.00
C LEU A 3 40.66 -53.63 18.50
N LEU A 4 39.66 -52.79 18.21
CA LEU A 4 39.15 -52.32 16.91
C LEU A 4 38.26 -53.33 16.17
N ARG A 5 37.05 -53.00 15.69
CA ARG A 5 36.63 -51.72 15.12
C ARG A 5 35.10 -51.64 15.08
N LYS A 6 34.47 -51.05 16.09
CA LYS A 6 33.10 -50.51 15.98
C LYS A 6 33.25 -49.06 15.55
N PHE A 7 33.03 -48.77 14.27
CA PHE A 7 32.85 -47.38 13.85
C PHE A 7 31.47 -46.92 14.31
N PHE A 8 31.45 -46.26 15.47
CA PHE A 8 30.41 -45.31 15.80
C PHE A 8 30.53 -44.12 14.85
N ILE A 9 29.49 -43.85 14.07
CA ILE A 9 29.26 -42.55 13.46
C ILE A 9 28.58 -41.71 14.53
N PRO A 10 29.21 -40.70 15.15
CA PRO A 10 28.47 -39.76 15.98
C PRO A 10 27.74 -38.79 15.05
N LEU A 11 26.43 -38.93 15.10
CA LEU A 11 25.38 -38.00 14.73
C LEU A 11 25.74 -36.55 15.13
N PHE A 12 26.19 -35.74 14.17
CA PHE A 12 26.22 -34.27 14.30
C PHE A 12 24.88 -33.70 13.80
N PHE A 13 23.83 -33.83 14.60
CA PHE A 13 22.69 -32.92 14.49
C PHE A 13 23.02 -31.68 15.33
N LEU A 14 23.64 -30.69 14.69
CA LEU A 14 23.59 -29.31 15.18
C LEU A 14 22.14 -28.84 15.00
N ILE A 15 21.31 -29.05 16.03
CA ILE A 15 20.04 -28.35 16.14
C ILE A 15 20.43 -26.90 16.41
N THR A 16 20.41 -26.06 15.39
CA THR A 16 20.39 -24.62 15.59
C THR A 16 19.04 -24.30 16.21
N SER A 17 18.99 -24.20 17.54
CA SER A 17 17.87 -23.61 18.25
C SER A 17 17.77 -22.15 17.79
N VAL A 18 16.92 -21.89 16.81
CA VAL A 18 16.44 -20.54 16.52
C VAL A 18 15.73 -20.09 17.80
N PHE A 19 16.26 -19.07 18.46
CA PHE A 19 15.55 -18.44 19.57
C PHE A 19 14.29 -17.82 18.99
N ALA A 20 13.14 -18.41 19.34
CA ALA A 20 11.84 -17.84 19.04
C ALA A 20 11.35 -17.13 20.30
N TYR A 21 11.01 -15.85 20.18
CA TYR A 21 10.39 -15.05 21.22
C TYR A 21 8.87 -15.11 21.06
N GLU A 22 8.19 -15.70 22.04
CA GLU A 22 6.74 -15.83 22.01
C GLU A 22 6.08 -14.88 23.02
N VAL A 23 5.12 -14.09 22.53
CA VAL A 23 4.25 -13.26 23.37
C VAL A 23 2.95 -14.04 23.58
N THR A 24 2.86 -14.70 24.74
CA THR A 24 1.69 -15.49 25.15
C THR A 24 0.71 -14.72 26.03
N GLU A 25 1.14 -13.58 26.57
CA GLU A 25 0.39 -12.73 27.48
C GLU A 25 0.56 -11.26 27.06
N ASN A 26 -0.42 -10.44 27.42
CA ASN A 26 -0.39 -9.00 27.14
C ASN A 26 0.85 -8.36 27.75
N THR A 27 1.69 -7.79 26.89
CA THR A 27 2.98 -7.23 27.27
C THR A 27 3.07 -5.78 26.82
N ILE A 28 3.52 -4.90 27.71
CA ILE A 28 3.75 -3.48 27.41
C ILE A 28 5.19 -3.13 27.78
N ASP A 29 5.95 -2.69 26.78
CA ASP A 29 7.31 -2.21 26.95
C ASP A 29 7.43 -0.73 26.55
N ARG A 30 8.41 -0.04 27.13
CA ARG A 30 8.64 1.38 26.88
C ARG A 30 10.12 1.67 26.66
N GLY A 31 10.41 2.52 25.69
CA GLY A 31 11.75 2.99 25.38
C GLY A 31 12.49 2.04 24.42
N ALA A 32 13.82 1.99 24.58
CA ALA A 32 14.69 1.24 23.68
C ALA A 32 14.62 -0.26 23.95
N ILE A 33 13.88 -0.98 23.09
CA ILE A 33 13.71 -2.43 23.13
C ILE A 33 14.37 -3.04 21.90
N SER A 34 15.20 -4.06 22.10
CA SER A 34 15.79 -4.80 20.98
C SER A 34 14.81 -5.86 20.48
N LEU A 35 14.42 -5.76 19.20
CA LEU A 35 13.62 -6.77 18.50
C LEU A 35 14.46 -7.77 17.70
N ASN A 36 15.79 -7.63 17.76
CA ASN A 36 16.75 -8.55 17.17
C ASN A 36 16.95 -9.74 18.11
N VAL A 37 15.90 -10.56 18.27
CA VAL A 37 15.88 -11.72 19.17
C VAL A 37 15.63 -13.04 18.44
N GLY A 38 15.62 -13.02 17.11
CA GLY A 38 15.18 -14.12 16.26
C GLY A 38 13.68 -14.02 15.97
N ASP A 39 13.06 -15.15 15.64
CA ASP A 39 11.65 -15.22 15.27
C ASP A 39 10.77 -14.67 16.40
N ILE A 40 9.80 -13.83 16.07
CA ILE A 40 8.82 -13.29 17.01
C ILE A 40 7.44 -13.83 16.65
N THR A 41 6.75 -14.42 17.63
CA THR A 41 5.37 -14.86 17.47
C THR A 41 4.48 -14.24 18.55
N ILE A 42 3.44 -13.52 18.14
CA ILE A 42 2.39 -13.04 19.04
C ILE A 42 1.22 -14.01 18.95
N LYS A 43 0.92 -14.69 20.06
CA LYS A 43 -0.11 -15.73 20.11
C LYS A 43 -1.51 -15.11 20.07
N SER A 44 -2.47 -15.92 19.63
CA SER A 44 -3.88 -15.54 19.64
C SER A 44 -4.34 -15.07 21.03
N GLY A 45 -5.02 -13.92 21.09
CA GLY A 45 -5.55 -13.33 22.32
C GLY A 45 -4.54 -12.54 23.16
N ALA A 46 -3.26 -12.50 22.76
CA ALA A 46 -2.22 -11.68 23.39
C ALA A 46 -1.85 -10.47 22.54
N TYR A 47 -1.32 -9.43 23.16
CA TYR A 47 -0.69 -8.32 22.44
C TYR A 47 0.69 -7.96 22.98
N TRP A 48 1.50 -7.35 22.13
CA TRP A 48 2.73 -6.66 22.50
C TRP A 48 2.64 -5.19 22.09
N SER A 49 2.65 -4.30 23.07
CA SER A 49 2.65 -2.85 22.89
C SER A 49 4.02 -2.29 23.24
N ILE A 50 4.70 -1.65 22.30
CA ILE A 50 6.04 -1.09 22.44
C ILE A 50 5.97 0.41 22.20
N ILE A 51 6.16 1.18 23.25
CA ILE A 51 5.95 2.64 23.21
C ILE A 51 7.30 3.36 23.22
N ASN A 52 7.48 4.30 22.30
CA ASN A 52 8.68 5.13 22.13
C ASN A 52 9.96 4.32 21.84
N ASN A 53 9.86 3.28 21.02
CA ASN A 53 11.01 2.57 20.47
C ASN A 53 11.37 3.10 19.08
N ALA A 54 12.37 3.97 19.00
CA ALA A 54 12.72 4.65 17.76
C ALA A 54 13.16 3.71 16.63
N ILE A 55 13.83 2.59 16.96
CA ILE A 55 14.37 1.65 16.00
C ILE A 55 13.89 0.25 16.36
N SER A 56 13.09 -0.33 15.46
CA SER A 56 12.52 -1.66 15.57
C SER A 56 13.02 -2.51 14.40
N ALA A 57 14.03 -3.33 14.65
CA ALA A 57 14.64 -4.20 13.65
C ALA A 57 14.30 -5.67 13.94
N PHE A 58 13.45 -6.26 13.11
CA PHE A 58 13.04 -7.66 13.22
C PHE A 58 14.01 -8.58 12.48
N VAL A 59 14.23 -9.76 13.04
CA VAL A 59 15.06 -10.83 12.45
C VAL A 59 14.20 -12.08 12.30
N GLY A 60 14.36 -12.81 11.20
CA GLY A 60 13.65 -14.05 10.96
C GLY A 60 12.17 -13.83 10.67
N LYS A 61 11.31 -14.61 11.31
CA LYS A 61 9.86 -14.57 11.11
C LYS A 61 9.19 -13.66 12.13
N LEU A 62 8.39 -12.70 11.67
CA LEU A 62 7.37 -12.01 12.46
C LEU A 62 6.01 -12.66 12.18
N ASP A 63 5.40 -13.26 13.20
CA ASP A 63 4.15 -14.01 13.09
C ASP A 63 3.12 -13.47 14.09
N VAL A 64 2.07 -12.81 13.59
CA VAL A 64 0.99 -12.27 14.42
C VAL A 64 -0.26 -13.08 14.13
N GLN A 65 -0.62 -13.96 15.07
CA GLN A 65 -1.76 -14.88 14.92
C GLN A 65 -3.09 -14.14 14.99
N GLU A 66 -4.16 -14.81 14.55
CA GLU A 66 -5.53 -14.31 14.65
C GLU A 66 -5.86 -13.83 16.08
N ASN A 67 -6.49 -12.67 16.22
CA ASN A 67 -6.75 -11.99 17.51
C ASN A 67 -5.50 -11.61 18.33
N GLY A 68 -4.29 -11.82 17.80
CA GLY A 68 -3.05 -11.29 18.34
C GLY A 68 -2.80 -9.85 17.88
N GLY A 69 -1.97 -9.10 18.61
CA GLY A 69 -1.68 -7.70 18.27
C GLY A 69 -0.22 -7.29 18.50
N LEU A 70 0.42 -6.71 17.48
CA LEU A 70 1.68 -5.96 17.62
C LEU A 70 1.40 -4.47 17.49
N TYR A 71 1.79 -3.68 18.48
CA TYR A 71 1.68 -2.23 18.46
C TYR A 71 3.05 -1.64 18.73
N ILE A 72 3.56 -0.83 17.81
CA ILE A 72 4.75 -0.01 18.03
C ILE A 72 4.34 1.43 17.81
N SER A 73 4.31 2.22 18.87
CA SER A 73 3.82 3.59 18.82
C SER A 73 4.84 4.57 19.35
N SER A 74 4.84 5.78 18.79
CA SER A 74 5.51 6.94 19.36
C SER A 74 4.48 7.92 19.87
N THR A 75 4.69 8.36 21.10
CA THR A 75 3.94 9.43 21.77
C THR A 75 4.75 10.72 21.85
N SER A 76 5.98 10.72 21.30
CA SER A 76 6.92 11.84 21.41
C SER A 76 6.95 12.67 20.12
N PRO A 77 6.95 14.02 20.22
CA PRO A 77 7.01 14.90 19.06
C PRO A 77 8.35 14.89 18.33
N ILE A 78 9.40 14.30 18.91
CA ILE A 78 10.75 14.32 18.34
C ILE A 78 11.29 12.91 18.02
N LEU A 79 10.51 11.87 18.30
CA LEU A 79 10.93 10.48 18.15
C LEU A 79 10.08 9.80 17.07
N ALA A 80 10.55 9.80 15.83
CA ALA A 80 9.90 9.02 14.79
C ALA A 80 10.24 7.53 14.92
N LEU A 81 9.34 6.70 14.42
CA LEU A 81 9.56 5.26 14.35
C LEU A 81 10.28 4.89 13.05
N HIS A 82 11.29 4.04 13.19
CA HIS A 82 11.95 3.36 12.08
C HIS A 82 11.81 1.85 12.28
N VAL A 83 11.09 1.20 11.36
CA VAL A 83 10.80 -0.23 11.43
C VAL A 83 11.36 -0.93 10.20
N THR A 84 12.14 -1.98 10.41
CA THR A 84 12.83 -2.72 9.33
C THR A 84 12.85 -4.21 9.60
N LEU A 85 12.95 -4.97 8.52
CA LEU A 85 13.49 -6.33 8.55
C LEU A 85 15.01 -6.26 8.36
N THR A 86 15.76 -7.18 8.92
CA THR A 86 17.24 -7.15 8.89
C THR A 86 17.84 -7.96 7.75
N SER A 87 17.05 -8.86 7.14
CA SER A 87 17.50 -9.77 6.11
C SER A 87 16.43 -9.95 5.02
N LEU A 88 16.89 -10.18 3.79
CA LEU A 88 16.03 -10.54 2.65
C LEU A 88 15.39 -11.93 2.80
N LEU A 89 15.77 -12.69 3.84
CA LEU A 89 15.17 -13.97 4.20
C LEU A 89 14.06 -13.83 5.26
N ASP A 90 13.91 -12.64 5.86
CA ASP A 90 12.92 -12.39 6.89
C ASP A 90 11.50 -12.44 6.32
N THR A 91 10.53 -12.81 7.15
CA THR A 91 9.14 -13.02 6.71
C THR A 91 8.15 -12.36 7.66
N ILE A 92 7.03 -11.89 7.12
CA ILE A 92 5.91 -11.36 7.89
C ILE A 92 4.66 -12.18 7.55
N ASN A 93 4.06 -12.78 8.57
CA ASN A 93 2.73 -13.37 8.52
C ASN A 93 1.83 -12.62 9.51
N ASN A 94 0.75 -12.03 9.02
CA ASN A 94 -0.20 -11.27 9.83
C ASN A 94 -1.63 -11.78 9.61
N ASP A 95 -2.14 -12.53 10.58
CA ASP A 95 -3.54 -12.91 10.70
C ASP A 95 -4.26 -12.08 11.80
N GLY A 96 -3.50 -11.35 12.62
CA GLY A 96 -3.99 -10.47 13.68
C GLY A 96 -3.95 -8.99 13.31
N THR A 97 -3.42 -8.16 14.21
CA THR A 97 -3.28 -6.71 14.02
C THR A 97 -1.83 -6.27 14.19
N ILE A 98 -1.28 -5.54 13.22
CA ILE A 98 0.02 -4.87 13.32
C ILE A 98 -0.20 -3.37 13.19
N VAL A 99 0.30 -2.57 14.14
CA VAL A 99 0.22 -1.11 14.13
C VAL A 99 1.60 -0.52 14.33
N PHE A 100 2.04 0.31 13.39
CA PHE A 100 3.17 1.21 13.53
C PHE A 100 2.66 2.65 13.49
N ASP A 101 2.63 3.30 14.66
CA ASP A 101 2.03 4.63 14.81
C ASP A 101 3.07 5.67 15.22
N SER A 102 3.50 6.48 14.26
CA SER A 102 4.39 7.62 14.47
C SER A 102 3.69 8.97 14.27
N ARG A 103 2.34 9.03 14.36
CA ARG A 103 1.57 10.25 14.11
C ARG A 103 1.88 11.39 15.07
N ALA A 104 2.33 11.10 16.29
CA ALA A 104 2.72 12.12 17.26
C ALA A 104 4.05 12.81 16.92
N SER A 105 4.94 12.16 16.15
CA SER A 105 6.28 12.67 15.85
C SER A 105 6.27 13.69 14.73
N LEU A 106 6.95 14.82 14.93
CA LEU A 106 7.15 15.86 13.92
C LEU A 106 8.34 15.54 12.99
N THR A 107 9.09 14.46 13.26
CA THR A 107 10.19 13.98 12.42
C THR A 107 9.73 12.88 11.46
N ALA A 108 10.52 12.60 10.42
CA ALA A 108 10.16 11.63 9.37
C ALA A 108 10.19 10.18 9.91
N ALA A 109 9.10 9.44 9.73
CA ALA A 109 9.05 8.01 10.00
C ALA A 109 9.59 7.21 8.80
N GLY A 110 10.11 6.02 9.08
CA GLY A 110 10.63 5.13 8.04
C GLY A 110 10.25 3.69 8.28
N TYR A 111 9.29 3.19 7.52
CA TYR A 111 8.93 1.78 7.51
C TYR A 111 9.49 1.17 6.25
N ASN A 112 10.57 0.40 6.38
CA ASN A 112 11.25 -0.25 5.26
C ASN A 112 11.32 -1.75 5.51
N LEU A 113 10.18 -2.42 5.34
CA LEU A 113 10.06 -3.85 5.57
C LEU A 113 10.45 -4.59 4.30
N VAL A 114 11.73 -4.97 4.20
CA VAL A 114 12.28 -5.68 3.03
C VAL A 114 12.60 -7.11 3.42
N GLY A 115 11.85 -8.07 2.89
CA GLY A 115 11.99 -9.49 3.26
C GLY A 115 11.74 -10.45 2.10
N TYR A 116 11.67 -11.74 2.43
CA TYR A 116 11.37 -12.80 1.49
C TYR A 116 9.87 -12.88 1.19
N SER A 117 9.04 -12.90 2.24
CA SER A 117 7.59 -13.01 2.11
C SER A 117 6.84 -12.05 3.04
N PHE A 118 5.73 -11.53 2.52
CA PHE A 118 4.72 -10.76 3.24
C PHE A 118 3.35 -11.39 2.95
N ASN A 119 2.68 -11.86 4.00
CA ASN A 119 1.31 -12.36 3.92
C ASN A 119 0.43 -11.68 4.97
N ASN A 120 -0.62 -10.99 4.52
CA ASN A 120 -1.56 -10.29 5.38
C ASN A 120 -3.00 -10.78 5.14
N THR A 121 -3.57 -11.48 6.12
CA THR A 121 -5.00 -11.81 6.17
C THR A 121 -5.74 -11.00 7.25
N GLY A 122 -4.99 -10.49 8.23
CA GLY A 122 -5.46 -9.61 9.28
C GLY A 122 -5.45 -8.13 8.89
N SER A 123 -5.01 -7.29 9.82
CA SER A 123 -5.02 -5.83 9.68
C SER A 123 -3.64 -5.24 9.94
N MET A 124 -3.18 -4.36 9.05
CA MET A 124 -1.90 -3.68 9.19
C MET A 124 -2.08 -2.17 9.05
N PHE A 125 -1.47 -1.40 9.94
CA PHE A 125 -1.57 0.05 9.99
C PHE A 125 -0.18 0.66 10.05
N LEU A 126 0.15 1.52 9.10
CA LEU A 126 1.39 2.28 9.04
C LEU A 126 1.03 3.75 9.03
N ALA A 127 1.35 4.45 10.11
CA ALA A 127 0.92 5.82 10.32
C ALA A 127 2.08 6.75 10.67
N ALA A 128 2.07 7.96 10.13
CA ALA A 128 3.06 9.01 10.39
C ALA A 128 2.39 10.39 10.48
N SER A 129 3.12 11.41 10.92
CA SER A 129 2.54 12.76 11.00
C SER A 129 2.35 13.42 9.63
N GLY A 130 3.21 13.11 8.67
CA GLY A 130 3.24 13.78 7.38
C GLY A 130 3.89 15.16 7.37
N ILE A 131 4.45 15.62 8.51
CA ILE A 131 5.15 16.93 8.58
C ILE A 131 6.42 16.92 7.75
N LEU A 132 7.20 15.85 7.87
CA LEU A 132 8.30 15.52 6.96
C LEU A 132 7.92 14.28 6.17
N SER A 133 8.43 14.20 4.93
CA SER A 133 8.18 13.07 4.04
C SER A 133 8.65 11.77 4.70
N SER A 134 7.71 10.87 4.93
CA SER A 134 7.95 9.54 5.49
C SER A 134 7.99 8.51 4.37
N THR A 135 8.64 7.37 4.61
CA THR A 135 8.66 6.26 3.66
C THR A 135 7.90 5.08 4.24
N MET A 136 6.96 4.51 3.49
CA MET A 136 6.20 3.34 3.90
C MET A 136 6.28 2.25 2.83
N SER A 137 7.20 1.31 3.02
CA SER A 137 7.51 0.27 2.04
C SER A 137 7.29 -1.12 2.64
N LEU A 138 6.45 -1.91 1.96
CA LEU A 138 6.24 -3.34 2.21
C LEU A 138 6.80 -4.12 1.02
N THR A 139 8.09 -4.45 1.06
CA THR A 139 8.81 -5.05 -0.05
C THR A 139 9.10 -6.53 0.24
N ALA A 140 8.51 -7.41 -0.56
CA ALA A 140 8.78 -8.84 -0.49
C ALA A 140 8.80 -9.46 -1.89
N ILE A 141 9.45 -10.62 -2.01
CA ILE A 141 9.46 -11.43 -3.23
C ILE A 141 8.09 -12.11 -3.40
N SER A 142 7.60 -12.71 -2.32
CA SER A 142 6.24 -13.25 -2.22
C SER A 142 5.37 -12.25 -1.45
N TRP A 143 4.37 -11.66 -2.10
CA TRP A 143 3.56 -10.60 -1.49
C TRP A 143 2.07 -10.88 -1.71
N THR A 144 1.34 -11.08 -0.62
CA THR A 144 -0.10 -11.35 -0.62
C THR A 144 -0.84 -10.53 0.43
N ASN A 145 -1.96 -9.94 0.03
CA ASN A 145 -2.91 -9.29 0.92
C ASN A 145 -4.33 -9.79 0.62
N SER A 146 -4.99 -10.36 1.62
CA SER A 146 -6.44 -10.63 1.62
C SER A 146 -7.17 -9.93 2.77
N GLY A 147 -6.43 -9.23 3.64
CA GLY A 147 -6.95 -8.46 4.76
C GLY A 147 -7.01 -6.96 4.47
N LEU A 148 -6.80 -6.16 5.51
CA LEU A 148 -6.76 -4.70 5.45
C LEU A 148 -5.32 -4.19 5.65
N ILE A 149 -4.88 -3.27 4.80
CA ILE A 149 -3.66 -2.47 5.03
C ILE A 149 -4.04 -0.99 4.95
N VAL A 150 -3.66 -0.20 5.95
CA VAL A 150 -3.90 1.25 5.98
C VAL A 150 -2.58 1.98 6.08
N PHE A 151 -2.30 2.83 5.09
CA PHE A 151 -1.24 3.82 5.11
C PHE A 151 -1.86 5.17 5.38
N SER A 152 -1.35 5.90 6.37
CA SER A 152 -1.95 7.15 6.79
C SER A 152 -0.94 8.19 7.26
N GLN A 153 -1.19 9.44 6.87
CA GLN A 153 -0.55 10.60 7.47
C GLN A 153 -1.59 11.57 8.03
N ASN A 154 -1.22 12.37 9.03
CA ASN A 154 -2.09 13.45 9.52
C ASN A 154 -2.27 14.54 8.46
N GLN A 155 -1.30 14.70 7.57
CA GLN A 155 -1.33 15.66 6.46
C GLN A 155 -0.60 15.12 5.24
N ARG A 156 -1.02 15.57 4.06
CA ARG A 156 -0.44 15.16 2.77
C ARG A 156 0.94 15.75 2.60
N ASN A 157 1.88 14.92 2.14
CA ASN A 157 3.21 15.34 1.72
C ASN A 157 3.67 14.54 0.47
N SER A 158 4.99 14.52 0.21
CA SER A 158 5.60 13.81 -0.91
C SER A 158 6.18 12.43 -0.55
N GLY A 159 5.88 11.92 0.65
CA GLY A 159 6.21 10.56 1.07
C GLY A 159 5.46 9.55 0.21
N ASN A 160 6.11 8.42 -0.06
CA ASN A 160 5.57 7.40 -0.96
C ASN A 160 5.30 6.09 -0.21
N VAL A 161 4.21 5.46 -0.62
CA VAL A 161 3.89 4.06 -0.34
C VAL A 161 4.39 3.19 -1.48
N GLU A 162 5.20 2.18 -1.14
CA GLU A 162 5.77 1.25 -2.10
C GLU A 162 5.44 -0.20 -1.72
N LEU A 163 4.91 -0.98 -2.68
CA LEU A 163 4.44 -2.34 -2.44
C LEU A 163 5.15 -3.34 -3.37
N GLY A 164 5.71 -4.38 -2.77
CA GLY A 164 6.46 -5.43 -3.44
C GLY A 164 7.87 -5.01 -3.87
N ALA A 165 8.63 -5.97 -4.38
CA ALA A 165 9.95 -5.73 -4.97
C ALA A 165 9.78 -5.18 -6.40
N SER A 166 10.62 -4.23 -6.81
CA SER A 166 10.50 -3.62 -8.15
C SER A 166 10.45 -4.67 -9.26
N TYR A 167 9.52 -4.52 -10.21
CA TYR A 167 9.26 -5.45 -11.30
C TYR A 167 8.74 -6.85 -10.91
N SER A 168 8.48 -7.09 -9.62
CA SER A 168 7.78 -8.30 -9.16
C SER A 168 6.26 -8.16 -9.30
N THR A 169 5.55 -9.17 -8.82
CA THR A 169 4.09 -9.17 -8.73
C THR A 169 3.67 -9.12 -7.27
N ILE A 170 2.69 -8.28 -6.97
CA ILE A 170 1.92 -8.33 -5.73
C ILE A 170 0.54 -8.94 -6.02
N THR A 171 -0.01 -9.70 -5.08
CA THR A 171 -1.40 -10.19 -5.15
C THR A 171 -2.23 -9.52 -4.05
N ASN A 172 -3.22 -8.73 -4.45
CA ASN A 172 -4.13 -8.03 -3.56
C ASN A 172 -5.57 -8.48 -3.83
N ASN A 173 -6.10 -9.29 -2.92
CA ASN A 173 -7.52 -9.69 -2.86
C ASN A 173 -8.26 -9.00 -1.70
N GLY A 174 -7.55 -8.20 -0.91
CA GLY A 174 -8.08 -7.44 0.22
C GLY A 174 -8.26 -5.97 -0.09
N GLN A 175 -8.15 -5.14 0.94
CA GLN A 175 -8.28 -3.69 0.86
C GLN A 175 -6.97 -3.01 1.28
N ILE A 176 -6.57 -2.00 0.51
CA ILE A 176 -5.45 -1.12 0.82
C ILE A 176 -5.98 0.31 0.83
N CYS A 177 -5.82 1.00 1.96
CA CYS A 177 -6.30 2.37 2.13
C CYS A 177 -5.13 3.34 2.21
N LEU A 178 -5.25 4.45 1.48
CA LEU A 178 -4.31 5.55 1.43
C LEU A 178 -5.01 6.78 1.99
N ILE A 179 -4.50 7.35 3.08
CA ILE A 179 -5.04 8.54 3.73
C ILE A 179 -3.95 9.60 3.80
N HIS A 180 -4.09 10.70 3.05
CA HIS A 180 -3.04 11.69 2.83
C HIS A 180 -1.73 11.09 2.26
N GLU A 181 -1.83 10.07 1.43
CA GLU A 181 -0.68 9.27 0.96
C GLU A 181 -0.50 9.31 -0.56
N VAL A 182 0.71 8.95 -1.01
CA VAL A 182 1.03 8.77 -2.43
C VAL A 182 1.44 7.33 -2.67
N PHE A 183 0.63 6.57 -3.37
CA PHE A 183 1.02 5.25 -3.84
C PHE A 183 1.71 5.34 -5.20
N VAL A 184 2.89 4.76 -5.31
CA VAL A 184 3.64 4.67 -6.57
C VAL A 184 3.74 3.20 -6.99
N GLN A 185 3.05 2.85 -8.07
CA GLN A 185 3.05 1.49 -8.60
C GLN A 185 4.40 1.14 -9.24
N LYS A 186 5.14 0.20 -8.63
CA LYS A 186 6.42 -0.36 -9.11
C LYS A 186 6.34 -1.84 -9.51
N THR A 187 5.18 -2.45 -9.32
CA THR A 187 4.94 -3.90 -9.44
C THR A 187 3.74 -4.19 -10.34
N LYS A 188 3.68 -5.42 -10.85
CA LYS A 188 2.43 -5.97 -11.39
C LYS A 188 1.46 -6.17 -10.24
N ILE A 189 0.17 -5.96 -10.48
CA ILE A 189 -0.87 -6.14 -9.46
C ILE A 189 -1.86 -7.19 -9.95
N ASN A 190 -1.91 -8.32 -9.25
CA ASN A 190 -2.90 -9.37 -9.44
C ASN A 190 -3.95 -9.32 -8.32
N GLY A 191 -5.09 -9.95 -8.56
CA GLY A 191 -6.19 -10.07 -7.61
C GLY A 191 -7.35 -9.14 -7.89
N ASP A 192 -8.45 -9.41 -7.19
CA ASP A 192 -9.73 -8.71 -7.29
C ASP A 192 -9.97 -7.70 -6.15
N GLY A 193 -8.91 -7.38 -5.41
CA GLY A 193 -8.92 -6.47 -4.28
C GLY A 193 -9.15 -5.01 -4.67
N CYS A 194 -8.95 -4.13 -3.69
CA CYS A 194 -9.14 -2.70 -3.85
C CYS A 194 -7.97 -1.89 -3.30
N ILE A 195 -7.65 -0.80 -3.98
CA ILE A 195 -6.78 0.27 -3.48
C ILE A 195 -7.62 1.54 -3.44
N THR A 196 -7.85 2.05 -2.24
CA THR A 196 -8.70 3.21 -1.96
C THR A 196 -7.84 4.42 -1.63
N ALA A 197 -8.05 5.52 -2.35
CA ALA A 197 -7.49 6.84 -2.03
C ALA A 197 -8.55 7.69 -1.34
N ASP A 198 -8.23 8.14 -0.14
CA ASP A 198 -9.07 9.00 0.68
C ASP A 198 -8.26 10.20 1.21
N GLN A 199 -8.97 11.26 1.60
CA GLN A 199 -8.44 12.51 2.15
C GLN A 199 -7.25 13.04 1.35
N ASN A 200 -7.49 13.41 0.09
CA ASN A 200 -6.45 13.97 -0.79
C ASN A 200 -5.23 13.04 -0.91
N SER A 201 -5.49 11.78 -1.29
CA SER A 201 -4.46 10.78 -1.62
C SER A 201 -4.32 10.61 -3.12
N THR A 202 -3.19 10.08 -3.57
CA THR A 202 -2.94 9.88 -5.00
C THR A 202 -2.45 8.47 -5.30
N ILE A 203 -3.07 7.86 -6.31
CA ILE A 203 -2.66 6.58 -6.90
C ILE A 203 -1.90 6.90 -8.18
N TYR A 204 -0.59 6.70 -8.17
CA TYR A 204 0.26 6.94 -9.34
C TYR A 204 0.67 5.62 -9.99
N ILE A 205 0.08 5.33 -11.15
CA ILE A 205 0.44 4.20 -12.00
C ILE A 205 1.68 4.58 -12.80
N SER A 206 2.83 4.52 -12.13
CA SER A 206 4.10 5.05 -12.64
C SER A 206 4.71 4.24 -13.77
N ASN A 207 4.27 2.99 -13.95
CA ASN A 207 4.72 2.11 -15.01
C ASN A 207 3.56 1.30 -15.56
N ALA A 208 2.85 1.87 -16.53
CA ALA A 208 1.76 1.20 -17.23
C ALA A 208 2.22 0.07 -18.18
N LEU A 209 3.51 -0.31 -18.23
CA LEU A 209 3.95 -1.56 -18.87
C LEU A 209 3.83 -2.76 -17.92
N LEU A 210 3.81 -2.50 -16.61
CA LEU A 210 3.53 -3.54 -15.63
C LEU A 210 2.02 -3.75 -15.59
N PRO A 211 1.54 -4.95 -15.98
CA PRO A 211 0.11 -5.22 -16.03
C PRO A 211 -0.52 -5.13 -14.64
N ILE A 212 -1.72 -4.54 -14.61
CA ILE A 212 -2.66 -4.61 -13.50
C ILE A 212 -3.83 -5.45 -13.97
N GLU A 213 -4.21 -6.45 -13.19
CA GLU A 213 -5.31 -7.34 -13.53
C GLU A 213 -6.61 -6.56 -13.67
N THR A 214 -7.44 -6.91 -14.66
CA THR A 214 -8.70 -6.19 -14.93
C THR A 214 -9.76 -6.40 -13.87
N THR A 215 -9.49 -7.21 -12.84
CA THR A 215 -10.33 -7.44 -11.67
C THR A 215 -9.91 -6.57 -10.49
N GLN A 216 -8.69 -6.01 -10.48
CA GLN A 216 -8.23 -5.06 -9.48
C GLN A 216 -9.02 -3.76 -9.58
N ASN A 217 -9.37 -3.21 -8.42
CA ASN A 217 -10.21 -2.02 -8.31
C ASN A 217 -9.46 -0.86 -7.67
N PHE A 218 -9.73 0.35 -8.14
CA PHE A 218 -9.28 1.60 -7.54
C PHE A 218 -10.49 2.42 -7.14
N TYR A 219 -10.47 3.00 -5.94
CA TYR A 219 -11.59 3.80 -5.44
C TYR A 219 -11.11 5.17 -4.96
N LEU A 220 -11.70 6.24 -5.49
CA LEU A 220 -11.52 7.60 -5.00
C LEU A 220 -12.66 7.89 -4.01
N ALA A 221 -12.36 7.81 -2.71
CA ALA A 221 -13.37 7.93 -1.66
C ALA A 221 -13.79 9.37 -1.36
N ASP A 222 -12.98 10.35 -1.76
CA ASP A 222 -13.23 11.78 -1.55
C ASP A 222 -13.14 12.61 -2.85
N SER A 223 -13.39 13.92 -2.71
CA SER A 223 -13.43 14.91 -3.80
C SER A 223 -12.07 15.51 -4.20
N HIS A 224 -10.99 15.18 -3.52
CA HIS A 224 -9.65 15.74 -3.72
C HIS A 224 -8.62 14.70 -4.19
N SER A 225 -8.88 13.42 -3.94
CA SER A 225 -8.01 12.33 -4.37
C SER A 225 -7.85 12.23 -5.89
N SER A 226 -6.81 11.55 -6.34
CA SER A 226 -6.58 11.37 -7.78
C SER A 226 -5.97 10.02 -8.13
N ILE A 227 -6.21 9.60 -9.37
CA ILE A 227 -5.45 8.53 -10.02
C ILE A 227 -4.80 9.07 -11.29
N VAL A 228 -3.49 8.90 -11.39
CA VAL A 228 -2.69 9.35 -12.53
C VAL A 228 -1.93 8.17 -13.09
N ALA A 229 -2.03 7.96 -14.41
CA ALA A 229 -1.28 6.91 -15.08
C ALA A 229 -0.19 7.48 -15.99
N GLN A 230 0.96 6.80 -16.02
CA GLN A 230 1.99 7.13 -17.00
C GLN A 230 1.44 6.93 -18.41
N ALA A 231 1.49 7.98 -19.23
CA ALA A 231 1.11 7.90 -20.63
C ALA A 231 2.17 7.13 -21.42
N ILE A 232 1.83 5.91 -21.86
CA ILE A 232 2.69 5.07 -22.69
C ILE A 232 1.92 4.49 -23.90
N SER A 233 2.62 3.97 -24.90
CA SER A 233 1.98 3.43 -26.12
C SER A 233 1.06 2.22 -25.90
N THR A 234 1.21 1.50 -24.79
CA THR A 234 0.38 0.33 -24.46
C THR A 234 -0.76 0.75 -23.53
N SER A 235 -1.96 0.90 -24.08
CA SER A 235 -3.15 1.22 -23.30
C SER A 235 -3.55 0.04 -22.40
N GLN A 236 -3.72 0.30 -21.10
CA GLN A 236 -4.46 -0.59 -20.19
C GLN A 236 -5.88 -0.03 -19.95
N THR A 237 -6.71 -0.75 -19.20
CA THR A 237 -7.99 -0.26 -18.69
C THR A 237 -8.03 -0.46 -17.18
N PHE A 238 -8.15 0.61 -16.41
CA PHE A 238 -8.22 0.55 -14.95
C PHE A 238 -9.66 0.72 -14.46
N ASN A 239 -10.13 -0.14 -13.56
CA ASN A 239 -11.45 0.05 -12.94
C ASN A 239 -11.35 1.12 -11.85
N VAL A 240 -12.04 2.23 -12.04
CA VAL A 240 -12.04 3.35 -11.11
C VAL A 240 -13.46 3.61 -10.63
N TYR A 241 -13.63 3.66 -9.32
CA TYR A 241 -14.88 3.99 -8.66
C TYR A 241 -14.76 5.35 -7.98
N GLY A 242 -15.89 6.00 -7.73
CA GLY A 242 -15.92 7.26 -6.97
C GLY A 242 -15.53 8.51 -7.75
N PHE A 243 -15.31 8.42 -9.06
CA PHE A 243 -14.95 9.60 -9.87
C PHE A 243 -16.10 10.63 -9.87
N GLY A 244 -15.81 11.85 -9.42
CA GLY A 244 -16.76 12.96 -9.30
C GLY A 244 -16.52 13.87 -8.12
N ASN A 245 -17.39 14.87 -7.99
CA ASN A 245 -17.30 15.94 -6.99
C ASN A 245 -15.97 16.72 -7.01
N GLY A 246 -15.21 16.71 -8.11
CA GLY A 246 -13.94 17.43 -8.23
C GLY A 246 -12.67 16.58 -8.12
N ASN A 247 -12.78 15.27 -7.82
CA ASN A 247 -11.60 14.40 -7.87
C ASN A 247 -11.16 14.15 -9.32
N LYS A 248 -9.96 13.59 -9.51
CA LYS A 248 -9.27 13.63 -10.80
C LYS A 248 -8.81 12.27 -11.30
N ILE A 249 -8.98 12.05 -12.60
CA ILE A 249 -8.36 10.95 -13.35
C ILE A 249 -7.46 11.57 -14.40
N GLY A 250 -6.21 11.15 -14.49
CA GLY A 250 -5.27 11.76 -15.41
C GLY A 250 -4.20 10.87 -15.96
N VAL A 251 -3.40 11.48 -16.82
CA VAL A 251 -2.15 10.91 -17.34
C VAL A 251 -1.02 11.92 -17.22
N THR A 252 0.22 11.44 -17.28
CA THR A 252 1.42 12.28 -17.12
C THR A 252 1.70 13.24 -18.29
N LEU A 253 0.93 13.18 -19.38
CA LEU A 253 1.09 14.04 -20.56
C LEU A 253 -0.16 14.92 -20.76
N PRO A 254 -0.04 16.11 -21.37
CA PRO A 254 -1.18 16.96 -21.67
C PRO A 254 -2.25 16.27 -22.52
N LEU A 255 -3.53 16.51 -22.23
CA LEU A 255 -4.65 16.00 -23.02
C LEU A 255 -4.88 16.92 -24.22
N VAL A 256 -4.43 16.48 -25.41
CA VAL A 256 -4.50 17.27 -26.66
C VAL A 256 -5.22 16.56 -27.80
N GLY A 257 -5.60 15.29 -27.61
CA GLY A 257 -6.27 14.50 -28.65
C GLY A 257 -5.31 14.10 -29.77
N ASN A 258 -5.84 13.82 -30.96
CA ASN A 258 -5.06 13.59 -32.18
C ASN A 258 -5.65 14.39 -33.35
N PHE A 259 -4.80 14.87 -34.26
CA PHE A 259 -5.24 15.61 -35.43
C PHE A 259 -5.64 14.69 -36.60
N ILE A 260 -4.91 13.57 -36.81
CA ILE A 260 -5.13 12.67 -37.96
C ILE A 260 -5.01 11.20 -37.53
N PRO A 261 -6.11 10.43 -37.52
CA PRO A 261 -7.51 10.90 -37.56
C PRO A 261 -7.86 11.79 -36.35
N SER A 262 -8.84 12.69 -36.52
CA SER A 262 -9.27 13.64 -35.50
C SER A 262 -9.93 12.92 -34.33
N TYR A 263 -9.25 12.87 -33.18
CA TYR A 263 -9.79 12.36 -31.93
C TYR A 263 -9.73 13.44 -30.84
N PRO A 264 -10.77 13.56 -30.01
CA PRO A 264 -10.76 14.49 -28.89
C PRO A 264 -9.71 14.09 -27.84
N ALA A 265 -9.39 15.04 -26.96
CA ALA A 265 -8.46 14.89 -25.84
C ALA A 265 -8.92 13.84 -24.82
N TYR A 266 -10.24 13.68 -24.69
CA TYR A 266 -10.88 12.59 -23.99
C TYR A 266 -12.13 12.15 -24.73
N ASP A 267 -12.55 10.90 -24.53
CA ASP A 267 -13.81 10.36 -25.05
C ASP A 267 -14.44 9.47 -23.99
N TYR A 268 -15.75 9.55 -23.81
CA TYR A 268 -16.47 8.75 -22.81
C TYR A 268 -17.63 8.01 -23.46
N ASN A 269 -17.60 6.69 -23.35
CA ASN A 269 -18.67 5.84 -23.83
C ASN A 269 -19.74 5.69 -22.75
N THR A 270 -20.89 6.33 -22.96
CA THR A 270 -22.02 6.33 -22.01
C THR A 270 -22.62 4.95 -21.76
N THR A 271 -22.42 4.00 -22.67
CA THR A 271 -22.96 2.64 -22.58
C THR A 271 -22.02 1.72 -21.80
N SER A 272 -20.73 1.72 -22.12
CA SER A 272 -19.75 0.85 -21.45
C SER A 272 -19.17 1.46 -20.19
N GLY A 273 -19.24 2.78 -20.02
CA GLY A 273 -18.62 3.49 -18.91
C GLY A 273 -17.11 3.69 -19.05
N ILE A 274 -16.56 3.46 -20.25
CA ILE A 274 -15.12 3.62 -20.52
C ILE A 274 -14.82 5.07 -20.86
N LEU A 275 -13.94 5.68 -20.07
CA LEU A 275 -13.30 6.97 -20.32
C LEU A 275 -11.91 6.72 -20.93
N VAL A 276 -11.66 7.33 -22.09
CA VAL A 276 -10.37 7.29 -22.79
C VAL A 276 -9.73 8.66 -22.67
N LEU A 277 -8.51 8.72 -22.15
CA LEU A 277 -7.67 9.93 -22.14
C LEU A 277 -6.59 9.82 -23.22
N ARG A 278 -6.31 10.93 -23.93
CA ARG A 278 -5.46 10.91 -25.13
C ARG A 278 -4.44 12.05 -25.21
N ASN A 279 -3.19 11.67 -25.46
CA ASN A 279 -2.13 12.54 -25.95
C ASN A 279 -1.60 11.98 -27.28
N LEU A 280 -1.99 12.58 -28.40
CA LEU A 280 -1.58 12.17 -29.74
C LEU A 280 -1.85 10.67 -30.00
N LEU A 281 -0.78 9.87 -30.07
CA LEU A 281 -0.82 8.43 -30.33
C LEU A 281 -0.94 7.59 -29.05
N VAL A 282 -0.81 8.21 -27.88
CA VAL A 282 -0.86 7.54 -26.58
C VAL A 282 -2.24 7.68 -25.98
N THR A 283 -2.78 6.56 -25.49
CA THR A 283 -4.07 6.50 -24.81
C THR A 283 -3.99 5.71 -23.53
N GLN A 284 -4.81 6.10 -22.57
CA GLN A 284 -5.08 5.31 -21.37
C GLN A 284 -6.59 5.25 -21.15
N GLN A 285 -7.08 4.09 -20.70
CA GLN A 285 -8.50 3.86 -20.47
C GLN A 285 -8.79 3.67 -18.99
N PHE A 286 -9.95 4.15 -18.57
CA PHE A 286 -10.48 4.04 -17.23
C PHE A 286 -11.94 3.61 -17.31
N ASN A 287 -12.29 2.52 -16.65
CA ASN A 287 -13.67 2.09 -16.49
C ASN A 287 -14.29 2.79 -15.28
N ILE A 288 -14.91 3.95 -15.52
CA ILE A 288 -15.58 4.77 -14.51
C ILE A 288 -17.05 4.38 -14.32
N GLY A 289 -17.59 3.56 -15.23
CA GLY A 289 -18.98 3.12 -15.23
C GLY A 289 -19.90 4.10 -15.97
N PRO A 290 -21.14 3.69 -16.29
CA PRO A 290 -22.10 4.52 -17.01
C PRO A 290 -22.64 5.67 -16.13
N GLY A 291 -23.40 6.59 -16.73
CA GLY A 291 -24.18 7.62 -16.02
C GLY A 291 -23.53 9.00 -15.86
N TYR A 292 -22.29 9.20 -16.32
CA TYR A 292 -21.65 10.52 -16.34
C TYR A 292 -22.20 11.40 -17.48
N ASP A 293 -22.29 12.70 -17.21
CA ASP A 293 -22.62 13.73 -18.19
C ASP A 293 -21.33 14.30 -18.82
N PRO A 294 -21.08 14.11 -20.13
CA PRO A 294 -19.88 14.61 -20.78
C PRO A 294 -19.63 16.13 -20.66
N GLU A 295 -20.68 16.93 -20.45
CA GLU A 295 -20.58 18.40 -20.33
C GLU A 295 -19.93 18.84 -19.00
N LEU A 296 -19.88 17.95 -18.00
CA LEU A 296 -19.31 18.23 -16.68
C LEU A 296 -17.84 17.79 -16.54
N PHE A 297 -17.23 17.28 -17.62
CA PHE A 297 -15.80 17.00 -17.67
C PHE A 297 -15.00 18.27 -17.96
N GLU A 298 -13.93 18.47 -17.19
CA GLU A 298 -13.04 19.61 -17.33
C GLU A 298 -11.58 19.14 -17.36
N ILE A 299 -10.82 19.58 -18.36
CA ILE A 299 -9.36 19.33 -18.40
C ILE A 299 -8.69 20.27 -17.40
N VAL A 300 -7.96 19.69 -16.45
CA VAL A 300 -7.30 20.40 -15.37
C VAL A 300 -5.84 19.96 -15.24
N THR A 301 -5.11 20.67 -14.39
CA THR A 301 -3.78 20.24 -13.93
C THR A 301 -3.90 19.60 -12.54
N ASP A 302 -3.27 18.43 -12.37
CA ASP A 302 -2.98 17.91 -11.04
C ASP A 302 -1.55 18.32 -10.63
N SER A 303 -1.43 18.86 -9.42
CA SER A 303 -0.18 19.33 -8.82
C SER A 303 0.02 18.74 -7.42
N GLY A 304 -0.62 17.60 -7.14
CA GLY A 304 -0.45 16.87 -5.89
C GLY A 304 1.02 16.58 -5.57
N ALA A 305 1.39 16.79 -4.30
CA ALA A 305 2.74 16.49 -3.83
C ALA A 305 3.08 15.01 -4.03
N GLY A 306 4.33 14.69 -4.39
CA GLY A 306 4.81 13.31 -4.57
C GLY A 306 4.57 12.70 -5.96
N ILE A 307 3.89 13.39 -6.87
CA ILE A 307 3.74 12.96 -8.28
C ILE A 307 4.26 14.03 -9.25
N PRO A 308 4.66 13.65 -10.49
CA PRO A 308 4.87 14.62 -11.55
C PRO A 308 3.57 15.41 -11.81
N SER A 309 3.67 16.74 -11.95
CA SER A 309 2.50 17.54 -12.27
C SER A 309 1.96 17.18 -13.64
N THR A 310 0.65 16.93 -13.73
CA THR A 310 -0.05 16.61 -14.96
C THR A 310 -0.54 17.89 -15.62
N ILE A 311 0.37 18.71 -16.14
CA ILE A 311 0.03 19.99 -16.78
C ILE A 311 -0.96 19.74 -17.92
N TRP A 312 -2.22 20.15 -17.74
CA TRP A 312 -3.35 19.84 -18.63
C TRP A 312 -3.55 18.35 -18.92
N GLY A 313 -3.04 17.48 -18.05
CA GLY A 313 -3.01 16.02 -18.23
C GLY A 313 -4.12 15.27 -17.48
N SER A 314 -4.92 15.97 -16.68
CA SER A 314 -5.99 15.36 -15.88
C SER A 314 -7.37 15.83 -16.32
N LEU A 315 -8.36 15.00 -16.07
CA LEU A 315 -9.77 15.28 -16.22
C LEU A 315 -10.42 15.28 -14.83
N GLN A 316 -11.14 16.35 -14.53
CA GLN A 316 -11.99 16.49 -13.36
C GLN A 316 -13.45 16.30 -13.78
N TYR A 317 -14.25 15.65 -12.94
CA TYR A 317 -15.70 15.62 -13.11
C TYR A 317 -16.37 16.47 -12.03
N ASN A 318 -17.06 17.53 -12.47
CA ASN A 318 -17.66 18.53 -11.59
C ASN A 318 -19.07 18.14 -11.10
N GLY A 319 -19.64 17.06 -11.62
CA GLY A 319 -20.92 16.50 -11.19
C GLY A 319 -20.81 15.53 -10.01
N PRO A 320 -21.94 15.12 -9.43
CA PRO A 320 -21.97 14.08 -8.41
C PRO A 320 -21.60 12.71 -8.99
N VAL A 321 -20.95 11.87 -8.18
CA VAL A 321 -20.60 10.49 -8.58
C VAL A 321 -21.88 9.74 -8.98
N PRO A 322 -21.99 9.24 -10.22
CA PRO A 322 -23.12 8.41 -10.64
C PRO A 322 -23.22 7.14 -9.80
N ALA A 323 -24.45 6.68 -9.55
CA ALA A 323 -24.69 5.51 -8.73
C ALA A 323 -24.07 4.25 -9.36
N ARG A 324 -23.10 3.65 -8.67
CA ARG A 324 -22.44 2.40 -9.05
C ARG A 324 -22.12 1.61 -7.79
N ALA A 325 -22.49 0.33 -7.76
CA ALA A 325 -22.16 -0.53 -6.63
C ALA A 325 -20.63 -0.71 -6.52
N LEU A 326 -20.09 -0.52 -5.32
CA LEU A 326 -18.68 -0.79 -5.05
C LEU A 326 -18.43 -2.30 -5.03
N PRO A 327 -17.28 -2.79 -5.52
CA PRO A 327 -16.83 -4.17 -5.31
C PRO A 327 -16.71 -4.49 -3.82
N ALA A 328 -16.90 -5.76 -3.44
CA ALA A 328 -16.85 -6.18 -2.04
C ALA A 328 -15.55 -5.76 -1.33
N ALA A 329 -14.40 -5.90 -2.02
CA ALA A 329 -13.11 -5.46 -1.49
C ALA A 329 -13.04 -3.94 -1.21
N CYS A 330 -13.71 -3.11 -2.01
CA CYS A 330 -13.76 -1.66 -1.80
C CYS A 330 -14.79 -1.25 -0.73
N GLN A 331 -15.66 -2.16 -0.27
CA GLN A 331 -16.62 -1.91 0.81
C GLN A 331 -16.01 -2.17 2.19
N ILE A 332 -14.84 -2.81 2.27
CA ILE A 332 -14.09 -2.96 3.50
C ILE A 332 -13.69 -1.56 3.97
N GLU A 333 -14.18 -1.18 5.15
CA GLU A 333 -13.96 0.15 5.72
C GLU A 333 -12.46 0.42 5.93
N CYS A 334 -12.02 1.59 5.48
CA CYS A 334 -10.72 2.16 5.82
C CYS A 334 -10.71 2.61 7.29
N ARG A 335 -10.58 1.62 8.19
CA ARG A 335 -10.61 1.83 9.64
C ARG A 335 -9.55 2.83 10.08
N GLN A 336 -9.91 3.61 11.09
CA GLN A 336 -8.97 4.47 11.79
C GLN A 336 -7.84 3.64 12.43
N ILE A 337 -6.68 4.26 12.58
CA ILE A 337 -5.54 3.64 13.27
C ILE A 337 -5.97 3.30 14.71
N PRO A 338 -5.89 2.03 15.14
CA PRO A 338 -6.26 1.65 16.49
C PRO A 338 -5.36 2.33 17.53
N ASP A 339 -5.94 2.70 18.67
CA ASP A 339 -5.14 3.13 19.82
C ASP A 339 -4.27 1.96 20.30
N SER A 340 -3.01 2.26 20.66
CA SER A 340 -2.14 1.27 21.28
C SER A 340 -2.63 0.99 22.72
N PRO A 341 -2.76 -0.29 23.13
CA PRO A 341 -3.10 -0.66 24.50
C PRO A 341 -2.10 -0.20 25.56
#